data_AF-A0ABC8UL26-F1
#
_entry.id   AF-A0ABC8UL26-F1
#
_cell.length_a   1.000
_cell.length_b   1.000
_cell.length_c   1.000
_cell.angle_alpha   90.00
_cell.angle_beta   90.00
_cell.angle_gamma   90.00
#
_symmetry.space_group_name_H-M   'P 1'
#
loop_
_entity.id
_entity.type
_entity.pdbx_description
1 polymer ?
#
loop_
_entity_poly.entity_id
_entity_poly.type
_entity_poly.pdbx_seq_one_letter_code
_entity_poly.pdbx_strand_id
1 'polypeptide(L)' 'QVGAIRLGISKALQNWEPDLRPPLRSVGFLTRDPRVVERKKPGKAKARKSFQWVKR' A
#
# COMPACT_ATOMS: atom_id res chain seq x y z
N GLN A 1 -2.56 -4.57 -9.45
CA GLN A 1 -3.39 -5.76 -9.17
C GLN A 1 -2.62 -6.85 -8.42
N VAL A 2 -1.40 -7.21 -8.84
CA VAL A 2 -0.55 -8.27 -8.23
C VAL A 2 -0.45 -8.22 -6.69
N GLY A 3 -0.27 -7.03 -6.08
CA GLY A 3 -0.18 -6.90 -4.62
C GLY A 3 -1.45 -7.33 -3.86
N ALA A 4 -2.63 -7.12 -4.46
CA ALA A 4 -3.89 -7.55 -3.88
C ALA A 4 -4.08 -9.08 -3.98
N ILE A 5 -3.66 -9.67 -5.12
CA ILE A 5 -3.68 -11.12 -5.35
C ILE A 5 -2.78 -11.83 -4.33
N ARG A 6 -1.55 -11.32 -4.12
CA ARG A 6 -0.61 -11.85 -3.12
C ARG A 6 -1.22 -11.85 -1.71
N LEU A 7 -1.85 -10.75 -1.30
CA LEU A 7 -2.50 -10.65 0.01
C LEU A 7 -3.68 -11.62 0.12
N GLY A 8 -4.44 -11.82 -0.96
CA GLY A 8 -5.54 -12.79 -1.02
C GLY A 8 -5.06 -14.23 -0.83
N ILE A 9 -4.02 -14.65 -1.57
CA ILE A 9 -3.43 -15.99 -1.45
C ILE A 9 -2.87 -16.21 -0.04
N SER A 10 -2.18 -15.21 0.53
CA SER A 10 -1.59 -15.32 1.87
C SER A 10 -2.64 -15.50 2.97
N LYS A 11 -3.80 -14.84 2.83
CA LYS A 11 -4.95 -15.03 3.74
C LYS A 11 -5.62 -16.38 3.55
N ALA A 12 -5.73 -16.87 2.30
CA ALA A 12 -6.26 -18.20 2.03
C ALA A 12 -5.39 -19.30 2.66
N LEU A 13 -4.06 -19.19 2.54
CA LEU A 13 -3.11 -20.12 3.16
C LEU A 13 -3.23 -20.12 4.69
N GLN A 14 -3.34 -18.94 5.31
CA GLN A 14 -3.54 -18.82 6.75
C GLN A 14 -4.84 -19.50 7.24
N ASN A 15 -5.91 -19.44 6.44
CA ASN A 15 -7.19 -20.06 6.79
C ASN A 15 -7.19 -21.58 6.59
N TRP A 16 -6.36 -22.08 5.67
CA TRP A 16 -6.21 -23.50 5.42
C TRP A 16 -5.40 -24.19 6.51
N GLU A 17 -4.28 -23.60 6.90
CA GLU A 17 -3.40 -24.13 7.94
C GLU A 17 -2.94 -22.96 8.85
N PRO A 18 -3.42 -22.89 10.11
CA PRO A 18 -3.11 -21.77 11.01
C PRO A 18 -1.64 -21.65 11.45
N ASP A 19 -0.87 -22.73 11.40
CA ASP A 19 0.54 -22.78 11.81
C ASP A 19 1.48 -22.16 10.76
N LEU A 20 0.98 -21.89 9.56
CA LEU A 20 1.64 -21.08 8.53
C LEU A 20 1.62 -19.58 8.86
N ARG A 21 0.91 -19.13 9.89
CA ARG A 21 0.83 -17.71 10.25
C ARG A 21 2.19 -17.10 10.68
N PRO A 22 2.97 -17.69 11.60
CA PRO A 22 4.31 -17.20 11.95
C PRO A 22 5.24 -16.97 10.75
N PRO A 23 5.44 -17.94 9.83
CA PRO A 23 6.29 -17.72 8.67
C PRO A 23 5.70 -16.68 7.71
N LEU A 24 4.39 -16.71 7.41
CA LEU A 24 3.78 -15.71 6.51
C LEU A 24 3.85 -14.27 7.06
N ARG A 25 3.82 -14.13 8.39
CA ARG A 25 3.95 -12.83 9.06
C ARG A 25 5.39 -12.34 9.06
N SER A 26 6.38 -13.21 9.24
CA SER A 26 7.80 -12.82 9.26
C SER A 26 8.27 -12.26 7.92
N VAL A 27 7.81 -12.84 6.80
CA VAL A 27 8.06 -12.31 5.44
C VAL A 27 7.16 -11.13 5.06
N GLY A 28 6.22 -10.72 5.93
CA GLY A 28 5.38 -9.55 5.72
C GLY A 28 4.24 -9.71 4.71
N PHE A 29 3.87 -10.93 4.33
CA PHE A 29 2.83 -11.18 3.34
C PHE A 29 1.41 -10.94 3.85
N LEU A 30 1.21 -10.99 5.16
CA LEU A 30 -0.09 -10.73 5.79
C LEU A 30 -0.38 -9.22 5.96
N THR A 31 0.63 -8.36 5.80
CA THR A 31 0.47 -6.91 5.94
C THR A 31 -0.09 -6.31 4.65
N ARG A 32 -1.23 -5.62 4.75
CA ARG A 32 -1.78 -4.83 3.63
C ARG A 32 -0.86 -3.65 3.35
N ASP A 33 -0.57 -3.39 2.08
CA ASP A 33 0.10 -2.14 1.67
C ASP A 33 -0.85 -0.93 1.90
N PRO A 34 -0.51 0.02 2.79
CA PRO A 34 -1.34 1.18 3.06
C PRO A 34 -1.14 2.32 2.05
N ARG A 35 -0.20 2.18 1.10
CA ARG A 35 0.11 3.25 0.14
C ARG A 35 -1.07 3.51 -0.78
N VAL A 36 -1.50 4.77 -0.79
CA VAL A 36 -2.58 5.26 -1.65
C VAL A 36 -2.12 6.57 -2.30
N VAL A 37 -2.54 6.79 -3.54
CA VAL A 37 -2.28 8.05 -4.24
C VAL A 37 -3.00 9.17 -3.53
N GLU A 38 -2.25 10.16 -3.06
CA GLU A 38 -2.83 11.36 -2.47
C GLU A 38 -3.69 12.13 -3.48
N ARG A 39 -4.82 12.67 -3.04
CA ARG A 39 -5.65 13.51 -3.90
C ARG A 39 -4.91 14.77 -4.35
N LYS A 40 -5.32 15.31 -5.50
CA LYS A 40 -4.93 16.67 -5.93
C LYS A 40 -5.45 17.70 -4.92
N LYS A 41 -4.59 18.62 -4.51
CA LYS A 41 -4.93 19.74 -3.63
C LYS A 41 -5.10 21.02 -4.49
N PRO A 42 -6.10 21.88 -4.20
CA PRO A 42 -6.24 23.14 -4.90
C PRO A 42 -5.00 24.02 -4.70
N GLY A 43 -4.68 24.87 -5.68
CA GLY A 43 -3.46 25.69 -5.66
C GLY A 43 -2.14 24.90 -5.90
N LYS A 44 -2.22 23.59 -6.18
CA LYS A 44 -1.06 22.76 -6.53
C LYS A 44 -1.24 22.10 -7.89
N ALA A 45 -0.12 21.91 -8.60
CA ALA A 45 -0.10 21.26 -9.91
C ALA A 45 -0.40 19.74 -9.80
N LYS A 46 0.03 19.10 -8.71
CA LYS A 46 -0.26 17.69 -8.37
C LYS A 46 -0.55 17.57 -6.86
N ALA A 47 -0.55 16.36 -6.29
CA ALA A 47 -0.79 16.14 -4.86
C ALA A 47 0.10 17.00 -3.94
N ARG A 48 1.41 17.06 -4.24
CA ARG A 48 2.40 17.82 -3.45
C ARG A 48 3.10 18.93 -4.23
N LYS A 49 3.28 18.77 -5.55
CA LYS A 49 3.99 19.70 -6.45
C LYS A 49 3.30 21.06 -6.49
N SER A 50 3.96 22.09 -5.97
CA SER A 50 3.56 23.50 -6.10
C SER A 50 3.96 24.06 -7.47
N PHE A 51 3.36 25.18 -7.84
CA PHE A 51 3.87 26.01 -8.93
C PHE A 51 5.16 26.71 -8.49
N GLN A 52 5.96 27.18 -9.46
CA GLN A 52 7.16 27.95 -9.17
C GLN A 52 6.76 29.27 -8.51
N TRP A 53 7.38 29.58 -7.37
CA TRP A 53 7.20 30.85 -6.69
C TRP A 53 8.23 31.85 -7.20
N VAL A 54 7.81 33.08 -7.48
CA VAL A 54 8.68 34.18 -7.89
C VAL A 54 8.45 35.33 -6.92
N LYS A 55 9.53 35.79 -6.28
CA LYS A 55 9.52 36.99 -5.42
C LYS A 55 9.57 38.22 -6.32
N ARG A 56 8.81 39.27 -5.96
CA ARG A 56 9.00 40.61 -6.52
C ARG A 56 10.07 41.35 -5.76
#